data_AF-F7SAQ0-F1
#
_entry.id   AF-F7SAQ0-F1
#
_cell.length_a   1.000
_cell.length_b   1.000
_cell.length_c   1.000
_cell.angle_alpha   90.00
_cell.angle_beta   90.00
_cell.angle_gamma   90.00
#
_symmetry.space_group_name_H-M   'P 1'
#
loop_
_entity.id
_entity.type
_entity.pdbx_description
1 polymer ?
#
loop_
_entity_poly.entity_id
_entity_poly.type
_entity_poly.pdbx_seq_one_letter_code
_entity_poly.pdbx_strand_id
1 'polypeptide(L)'
;MKQPAFTPYLGRRACPLGLPLAPQIIDADSPASALDRRWASGPEAEFRPSLAGTIQDLFVARDRWVGDEGANNLLRSEERRDAPISRTLWQFGLRTEVIEAFSPTENRS
;
A
#
# COMPACT_ATOMS: atom_id res chain seq x y z
N MET A 1 -3.74 -11.48 -8.53
CA MET A 1 -3.60 -11.21 -9.97
C MET A 1 -2.39 -11.96 -10.55
N LYS A 2 -2.60 -13.23 -10.95
CA LYS A 2 -1.56 -14.06 -11.61
C LYS A 2 -1.71 -14.08 -13.13
N GLN A 3 -2.93 -13.83 -13.62
CA GLN A 3 -3.28 -13.84 -15.04
C GLN A 3 -4.25 -12.67 -15.31
N PRO A 4 -3.72 -11.46 -15.55
CA PRO A 4 -4.55 -10.28 -15.77
C PRO A 4 -5.19 -10.31 -17.17
N ALA A 5 -6.49 -9.97 -17.28
CA ALA A 5 -7.17 -9.88 -18.57
C ALA A 5 -6.70 -8.67 -19.42
N PHE A 6 -6.17 -7.64 -18.77
CA PHE A 6 -5.60 -6.45 -19.39
C PHE A 6 -4.13 -6.30 -18.99
N THR A 7 -3.32 -5.67 -19.83
CA THR A 7 -1.89 -5.45 -19.52
C THR A 7 -1.75 -4.46 -18.37
N PRO A 8 -1.15 -4.84 -17.22
CA PRO A 8 -0.92 -3.91 -16.12
C PRO A 8 0.22 -2.93 -16.43
N TYR A 9 0.12 -1.71 -15.93
CA TYR A 9 1.13 -0.65 -16.04
C TYR A 9 1.04 0.30 -14.84
N LEU A 10 2.13 1.01 -14.53
CA LEU A 10 2.18 1.97 -13.42
C LEU A 10 1.83 3.38 -13.90
N GLY A 11 0.55 3.74 -13.81
CA GLY A 11 0.04 5.08 -14.13
C GLY A 11 -0.12 5.34 -15.63
N ARG A 12 0.97 5.33 -16.40
CA ARG A 12 0.94 5.50 -17.87
C ARG A 12 1.22 4.17 -18.55
N ARG A 13 0.60 3.93 -19.70
CA ARG A 13 0.81 2.70 -20.50
C ARG A 13 2.28 2.47 -20.88
N ALA A 14 3.06 3.56 -21.03
CA ALA A 14 4.49 3.52 -21.32
C ALA A 14 5.38 3.10 -20.12
N CYS A 15 4.81 2.93 -18.92
CA CYS A 15 5.52 2.55 -17.70
C CYS A 15 5.20 1.08 -17.34
N PRO A 16 5.86 0.09 -17.97
CA PRO A 16 5.62 -1.32 -17.69
C PRO A 16 6.10 -1.71 -16.29
N LEU A 17 5.64 -2.87 -15.81
CA LEU A 17 6.14 -3.44 -14.56
C LEU A 17 7.57 -3.98 -14.74
N GLY A 18 8.48 -3.62 -13.83
CA GLY A 18 9.83 -4.19 -13.77
C GLY A 18 9.89 -5.56 -13.09
N LEU A 19 8.86 -5.93 -12.32
CA LEU A 19 8.71 -7.20 -11.62
C LEU A 19 7.23 -7.66 -11.63
N PRO A 20 6.93 -8.96 -11.51
CA PRO A 20 5.57 -9.44 -11.30
C PRO A 20 4.93 -8.86 -10.02
N LEU A 21 3.63 -8.53 -10.03
CA LEU A 21 2.93 -7.89 -8.89
C LEU A 21 2.86 -8.74 -7.60
N ALA A 22 3.13 -10.05 -7.67
CA ALA A 22 3.12 -11.00 -6.55
C ALA A 22 2.03 -10.79 -5.45
N PRO A 23 0.74 -10.61 -5.81
CA PRO A 23 -0.29 -10.36 -4.80
C PRO A 23 -0.56 -11.61 -3.96
N GLN A 24 -0.75 -11.43 -2.65
CA GLN A 24 -1.05 -12.49 -1.69
C GLN A 24 -2.32 -12.14 -0.91
N ILE A 25 -3.10 -13.15 -0.57
CA ILE A 25 -4.23 -13.03 0.36
C ILE A 25 -3.67 -13.40 1.74
N ILE A 26 -3.77 -12.47 2.69
CA ILE A 26 -3.26 -12.63 4.05
C ILE A 26 -4.44 -12.42 4.98
N ASP A 27 -4.74 -13.44 5.79
CA ASP A 27 -5.71 -13.34 6.88
C ASP A 27 -5.06 -12.59 8.04
N ALA A 28 -5.74 -11.58 8.57
CA ALA A 28 -5.19 -10.62 9.52
C ALA A 28 -6.29 -9.74 10.14
N ASP A 29 -6.10 -9.33 11.39
CA ASP A 29 -7.09 -8.54 12.14
C ASP A 29 -7.14 -7.07 11.69
N SER A 30 -6.09 -6.61 11.02
CA SER A 30 -5.99 -5.23 10.51
C SER A 30 -5.09 -5.12 9.28
N PRO A 31 -5.26 -4.08 8.43
CA PRO A 31 -4.37 -3.82 7.31
C PRO A 31 -2.89 -3.71 7.70
N ALA A 32 -2.59 -3.06 8.84
CA ALA A 32 -1.22 -2.95 9.34
C ALA A 32 -0.63 -4.34 9.66
N SER A 33 -1.37 -5.20 10.36
CA SER A 33 -0.91 -6.56 10.68
C SER A 33 -0.75 -7.44 9.43
N ALA A 34 -1.58 -7.24 8.39
CA ALA A 34 -1.40 -7.90 7.10
C ALA A 34 -0.10 -7.47 6.40
N LEU A 35 0.21 -6.17 6.45
CA LEU A 35 1.44 -5.60 5.89
C LEU A 35 2.68 -6.04 6.67
N ASP A 36 2.60 -6.17 8.01
CA ASP A 36 3.66 -6.76 8.83
C ASP A 36 3.96 -8.21 8.43
N ARG A 37 2.92 -9.04 8.26
CA ARG A 37 3.08 -10.43 7.79
C ARG A 37 3.69 -10.49 6.39
N ARG A 38 3.27 -9.59 5.49
CA ARG A 38 3.86 -9.46 4.15
C ARG A 38 5.31 -9.01 4.23
N TRP A 39 5.64 -8.06 5.09
CA TRP A 39 7.02 -7.66 5.32
C TRP A 39 7.85 -8.84 5.82
N ALA A 40 7.37 -9.64 6.78
CA ALA A 40 8.16 -10.76 7.29
C ALA A 40 8.41 -11.86 6.24
N SER A 41 7.46 -12.14 5.34
CA SER A 41 7.46 -13.36 4.51
C SER A 41 7.34 -13.14 3.00
N GLY A 42 7.27 -11.90 2.55
CA GLY A 42 7.07 -11.54 1.15
C GLY A 42 8.31 -11.79 0.28
N PRO A 43 8.13 -12.02 -1.03
CA PRO A 43 9.25 -12.19 -1.97
C PRO A 43 10.16 -10.96 -2.04
N GLU A 44 9.68 -9.80 -1.58
CA GLU A 44 10.46 -8.57 -1.44
C GLU A 44 11.64 -8.71 -0.47
N ALA A 45 11.67 -9.76 0.36
CA ALA A 45 12.79 -10.05 1.27
C ALA A 45 14.13 -10.15 0.53
N GLU A 46 14.11 -10.72 -0.68
CA GLU A 46 15.33 -10.98 -1.45
C GLU A 46 16.06 -9.71 -1.87
N PHE A 47 15.31 -8.65 -2.21
CA PHE A 47 15.88 -7.39 -2.72
C PHE A 47 15.85 -6.23 -1.73
N ARG A 48 15.24 -6.42 -0.55
CA ARG A 48 15.27 -5.42 0.53
C ARG A 48 16.68 -5.00 0.96
N PRO A 49 17.68 -5.89 1.06
CA PRO A 49 19.05 -5.48 1.35
C PRO A 49 19.62 -4.47 0.33
N SER A 50 19.23 -4.60 -0.95
CA SER A 50 19.66 -3.66 -2.01
C SER A 50 19.00 -2.29 -1.90
N LEU A 51 17.93 -2.17 -1.12
CA LEU A 51 17.23 -0.92 -0.83
C LEU A 51 17.67 -0.30 0.50
N ALA A 52 18.50 -1.00 1.28
CA ALA A 52 19.00 -0.54 2.57
C ALA A 52 19.79 0.77 2.41
N GLY A 53 19.53 1.75 3.28
CA GLY A 53 20.10 3.09 3.20
C GLY A 53 19.45 4.02 2.17
N THR A 54 18.61 3.51 1.27
CA THR A 54 17.76 4.33 0.38
C THR A 54 16.39 4.58 1.00
N ILE A 55 15.85 3.59 1.70
CA ILE A 55 14.58 3.69 2.43
C ILE A 55 14.90 4.24 3.83
N GLN A 56 14.35 5.42 4.16
CA GLN A 56 14.51 6.05 5.48
C GLN A 56 13.26 5.89 6.32
N ASP A 57 12.09 6.18 5.74
CA ASP A 57 10.81 6.10 6.41
C ASP A 57 9.83 5.22 5.61
N LEU A 58 9.15 4.33 6.32
CA LEU A 58 8.03 3.56 5.79
C LEU A 58 6.74 4.09 6.38
N PHE A 59 5.71 4.18 5.54
CA PHE A 59 4.39 4.60 5.94
C PHE A 59 3.33 3.75 5.26
N VAL A 60 2.19 3.62 5.92
CA VAL A 60 0.97 3.07 5.33
C VAL A 60 0.04 4.23 5.03
N ALA A 61 -0.38 4.31 3.77
CA ALA A 61 -1.46 5.20 3.33
C ALA A 61 -2.72 4.35 3.14
N ARG A 62 -3.81 4.73 3.82
CA ARG A 62 -5.10 4.05 3.71
C ARG A 62 -6.25 5.04 3.77
N ASP A 63 -7.40 4.64 3.26
CA ASP A 63 -8.62 5.42 3.41
C ASP A 63 -9.03 5.48 4.88
N ARG A 64 -9.47 6.66 5.31
CA ARG A 64 -10.15 6.83 6.60
C ARG A 64 -11.52 6.17 6.53
N TRP A 65 -11.78 5.23 7.43
CA TRP A 65 -13.08 4.55 7.54
C TRP A 65 -13.92 5.13 8.69
N VAL A 66 -15.24 4.95 8.64
CA VAL A 66 -16.15 5.38 9.72
C VAL A 66 -16.00 4.42 10.90
N GLY A 67 -15.64 4.95 12.08
CA GLY A 67 -15.31 4.15 13.26
C GLY A 67 -13.82 3.89 13.44
N ASP A 68 -12.98 4.56 12.65
CA ASP A 68 -11.54 4.59 12.86
C ASP A 68 -11.24 5.44 14.11
N GLU A 69 -10.86 4.80 15.23
CA GLU A 69 -10.56 5.47 16.51
C GLU A 69 -9.26 6.30 16.46
N GLY A 70 -8.61 6.36 15.30
CA GLY A 70 -7.32 7.00 15.09
C GLY A 70 -6.20 6.06 15.49
N ALA A 71 -5.25 5.82 14.58
CA ALA A 71 -4.12 4.98 14.90
C ALA A 71 -3.09 5.75 15.74
N ASN A 72 -2.49 5.05 16.72
CA ASN A 72 -1.46 5.63 17.61
C ASN A 72 -0.21 6.13 16.86
N ASN A 73 -0.04 5.73 15.61
CA ASN A 73 1.07 6.07 14.71
C ASN A 73 0.65 7.03 13.57
N LEU A 74 -0.46 7.77 13.72
CA LEU A 74 -0.90 8.74 12.72
C LEU A 74 0.15 9.86 12.53
N LEU A 75 0.68 9.98 11.31
CA LEU A 75 1.58 11.06 10.92
C LEU A 75 0.81 12.28 10.43
N ARG A 76 -0.18 12.05 9.55
CA ARG A 76 -1.03 13.11 8.99
C ARG A 76 -2.27 12.56 8.31
N SER A 77 -3.21 13.45 8.00
CA SER A 77 -4.40 13.18 7.20
C SER A 77 -4.37 14.08 5.96
N GLU A 78 -4.73 13.54 4.80
CA GLU A 78 -4.71 14.25 3.53
C GLU A 78 -6.04 14.12 2.79
N GLU A 79 -6.51 15.21 2.18
CA GLU A 79 -7.67 15.19 1.28
C GLU A 79 -7.19 14.97 -0.15
N ARG A 80 -7.61 13.86 -0.77
CA ARG A 80 -7.23 13.49 -2.14
C ARG A 80 -8.45 13.50 -3.06
N ARG A 81 -8.31 14.07 -4.25
CA ARG A 81 -9.37 14.08 -5.30
C ARG A 81 -9.14 12.97 -6.32
N ASP A 82 -9.28 11.74 -5.89
CA ASP A 82 -9.05 10.55 -6.72
C ASP A 82 -10.05 9.42 -6.43
N ALA A 83 -11.07 9.67 -5.58
CA ALA A 83 -12.16 8.73 -5.37
C ALA A 83 -13.03 8.64 -6.64
N PRO A 84 -13.08 7.49 -7.35
CA PRO A 84 -13.79 7.40 -8.62
C PRO A 84 -15.31 7.51 -8.41
N ILE A 85 -15.93 8.58 -8.93
CA ILE A 85 -17.40 8.75 -8.95
C ILE A 85 -17.97 8.13 -10.22
N SER A 86 -17.38 8.45 -11.37
CA SER A 86 -17.81 7.91 -12.66
C SER A 86 -16.61 7.74 -13.58
N ARG A 87 -16.38 6.51 -14.03
CA ARG A 87 -15.32 6.19 -15.00
C ARG A 87 -15.72 6.55 -16.43
N THR A 88 -17.02 6.68 -16.71
CA THR A 88 -17.53 7.13 -18.03
C THR A 88 -17.39 8.64 -18.17
N LEU A 89 -17.74 9.40 -17.13
CA LEU A 89 -17.67 10.86 -17.11
C LEU A 89 -16.33 11.40 -16.61
N TRP A 90 -15.42 10.53 -16.19
CA TRP A 90 -14.12 10.89 -15.60
C TRP A 90 -14.24 11.85 -14.41
N GLN A 91 -15.18 11.56 -13.52
CA GLN A 91 -15.44 12.36 -12.32
C GLN A 91 -14.81 11.72 -11.09
N PHE A 92 -14.12 12.55 -10.30
CA PHE A 92 -13.42 12.14 -9.09
C PHE A 92 -13.81 13.02 -7.90
N GLY A 93 -14.19 12.38 -6.80
CA GLY A 93 -14.57 12.98 -5.54
C GLY A 93 -13.39 13.11 -4.58
N LEU A 94 -13.65 13.73 -3.43
CA LEU A 94 -12.69 13.78 -2.32
C LEU A 94 -12.75 12.48 -1.51
N ARG A 95 -11.58 12.02 -1.05
CA ARG A 95 -11.43 11.05 0.03
C ARG A 95 -10.36 11.50 1.01
N THR A 96 -10.56 11.18 2.27
CA THR A 96 -9.58 11.40 3.32
C THR A 96 -8.68 10.18 3.43
N GLU A 97 -7.39 10.34 3.15
CA GLU A 97 -6.37 9.33 3.43
C GLU A 97 -5.71 9.62 4.78
N VAL A 98 -5.47 8.59 5.57
CA VAL A 98 -4.60 8.64 6.75
C VAL A 98 -3.24 8.05 6.42
N ILE A 99 -2.19 8.78 6.79
CA ILE A 99 -0.80 8.37 6.62
C ILE A 99 -0.26 8.02 8.01
N GLU A 100 0.15 6.77 8.18
CA GLU A 100 0.57 6.19 9.45
C GLU A 100 2.01 5.72 9.36
N ALA A 101 2.83 5.99 10.38
CA ALA A 101 4.20 5.51 10.44
C ALA A 101 4.20 3.98 10.51
N PHE A 102 4.98 3.33 9.67
CA PHE A 102 5.06 1.88 9.62
C PHE A 102 6.45 1.42 10.03
N SER A 103 6.53 0.83 11.22
CA SER A 103 7.74 0.19 11.70
C SER A 103 7.48 -1.31 11.74
N PRO A 104 7.85 -2.04 10.67
CA PRO A 104 7.62 -3.48 10.66
C PRO A 104 8.36 -4.11 11.83
N THR A 105 7.67 -5.00 12.54
CA THR A 105 8.28 -5.68 13.70
C THR A 105 9.51 -6.45 13.21
N GLU A 106 10.71 -6.03 13.62
CA GLU A 106 11.93 -6.81 13.36
C GLU A 106 11.75 -8.17 14.03
N ASN A 107 11.83 -9.24 13.24
CA ASN A 107 11.91 -10.59 13.79
C ASN A 107 13.21 -10.67 14.59
N ARG A 108 13.12 -10.49 15.91
CA ARG A 108 14.12 -10.99 16.86
C ARG A 108 14.09 -12.50 16.77
N SER A 109 14.93 -13.06 15.90
CA SER A 109 15.32 -14.47 15.91
C SER A 109 16.67 -14.60 16.59
#